data_AF-A0A1Q3LC30-F1
#
_entry.id   AF-A0A1Q3LC30-F1
#
_cell.length_a   1.000
_cell.length_b   1.000
_cell.length_c   1.000
_cell.angle_alpha   90.00
_cell.angle_beta   90.00
_cell.angle_gamma   90.00
#
_symmetry.space_group_name_H-M   'P 1'
#
loop_
_entity.id
_entity.type
_entity.pdbx_description
1 polymer ?
#
loop_
_entity_poly.entity_id
_entity_poly.type
_entity_poly.pdbx_seq_one_letter_code
_entity_poly.pdbx_strand_id
1 'polypeptide(L)'
;MIDLQPKRRGSMRKFLSVLVVSLSAIPVTSSAAPDGDKAYCDELSALYRRYVQNSPGRRFDAEAAVALDDCQKGNAAASIPVLEKKLLQSGFSLPKEFKP
;
A
#
# COMPACT_ATOMS: atom_id res chain seq x y z
N MET A 1 34.48 -2.44 -16.36
CA MET A 1 35.36 -1.31 -16.01
C MET A 1 35.31 -0.33 -17.17
N ILE A 2 34.91 0.92 -16.94
CA ILE A 2 35.54 2.18 -17.38
C ILE A 2 34.64 3.31 -16.87
N ASP A 3 35.22 4.08 -15.95
CA ASP A 3 34.77 5.36 -15.43
C ASP A 3 34.82 6.43 -16.53
N LEU A 4 33.88 7.39 -16.54
CA LEU A 4 34.18 8.72 -17.03
C LEU A 4 33.30 9.81 -16.38
N GLN A 5 33.92 10.52 -15.45
CA GLN A 5 33.53 11.81 -14.86
C GLN A 5 33.24 12.94 -15.87
N PRO A 6 32.29 13.87 -15.58
CA PRO A 6 32.14 15.12 -16.34
C PRO A 6 32.90 16.32 -15.72
N LYS A 7 33.64 16.99 -16.60
CA LYS A 7 34.56 18.12 -16.39
C LYS A 7 33.85 19.47 -16.26
N ARG A 8 34.10 20.21 -15.17
CA ARG A 8 33.77 21.66 -15.05
C ARG A 8 34.55 22.49 -16.07
N ARG A 9 33.86 23.29 -16.88
CA ARG A 9 34.35 24.58 -17.39
C ARG A 9 33.17 25.55 -17.47
N GLY A 10 33.23 26.62 -16.68
CA GLY A 10 32.30 27.74 -16.80
C GLY A 10 32.63 28.59 -18.01
N SER A 11 31.56 29.10 -18.62
CA SER A 11 31.46 30.06 -19.71
C SER A 11 31.60 29.47 -21.11
N MET A 12 30.53 29.60 -21.88
CA MET A 12 30.48 29.30 -23.31
C MET A 12 30.49 27.80 -23.66
N ARG A 13 29.59 27.45 -24.59
CA ARG A 13 29.40 26.17 -25.28
C ARG A 13 28.60 25.08 -24.53
N LYS A 14 27.31 25.06 -24.87
CA LYS A 14 26.50 23.89 -25.31
C LYS A 14 26.35 22.71 -24.33
N PHE A 15 25.27 21.96 -24.49
CA PHE A 15 24.87 20.73 -23.76
C PHE A 15 24.05 21.01 -22.49
N LEU A 16 22.71 21.07 -22.55
CA LEU A 16 21.70 20.04 -22.89
C LEU A 16 21.56 18.99 -21.78
N SER A 17 20.34 18.91 -21.23
CA SER A 17 19.77 17.85 -20.39
C SER A 17 20.45 17.51 -19.07
N VAL A 18 19.76 17.80 -17.95
CA VAL A 18 19.54 16.80 -16.90
C VAL A 18 18.13 16.98 -16.32
N LEU A 19 17.24 16.06 -16.67
CA LEU A 19 15.93 15.85 -16.06
C LEU A 19 16.15 14.90 -14.88
N VAL A 20 16.26 15.44 -13.66
CA VAL A 20 16.35 14.65 -12.43
C VAL A 20 14.96 14.56 -11.80
N VAL A 21 14.24 13.50 -12.16
CA VAL A 21 13.09 13.01 -11.38
C VAL A 21 13.68 12.27 -10.18
N SER A 22 13.70 12.95 -9.03
CA SER A 22 13.98 12.31 -7.74
C SER A 22 12.66 11.84 -7.15
N LEU A 23 12.20 10.65 -7.56
CA LEU A 23 11.11 9.97 -6.87
C LEU A 23 11.68 9.32 -5.61
N SER A 24 11.72 10.07 -4.52
CA SER A 24 12.04 9.54 -3.19
C SER A 24 10.94 8.57 -2.78
N ALA A 25 11.22 7.27 -2.86
CA ALA A 25 10.41 6.24 -2.23
C ALA A 25 10.43 6.48 -0.71
N ILE A 26 9.28 6.84 -0.14
CA ILE A 26 9.09 6.97 1.30
C ILE A 26 8.90 5.54 1.84
N PRO A 27 9.79 5.02 2.70
CA PRO A 27 9.45 3.81 3.43
C PRO A 27 8.44 4.19 4.51
N VAL A 28 7.16 3.92 4.27
CA VAL A 28 6.15 3.91 5.34
C VAL A 28 6.39 2.62 6.13
N THR A 29 7.29 2.66 7.10
CA THR A 29 7.37 1.62 8.13
C THR A 29 6.38 1.99 9.22
N SER A 30 5.10 1.62 9.02
CA SER A 30 4.14 1.57 10.13
C SER A 30 4.49 0.37 10.98
N SER A 31 5.31 0.58 12.01
CA SER A 31 5.58 -0.42 13.05
C SER A 31 4.40 -0.44 14.01
N ALA A 32 3.32 -1.10 13.63
CA ALA A 32 2.27 -1.50 14.55
C ALA A 32 2.60 -2.88 15.14
N ALA A 33 2.17 -3.11 16.38
CA ALA A 33 2.50 -4.33 17.11
C ALA A 33 1.87 -5.55 16.41
N PRO A 34 2.62 -6.67 16.23
CA PRO A 34 2.17 -7.82 15.44
C PRO A 34 0.83 -8.41 15.91
N ASP A 35 0.56 -8.38 17.22
CA ASP A 35 -0.71 -8.84 17.78
C ASP A 35 -1.89 -7.91 17.46
N GLY A 36 -1.65 -6.59 17.44
CA GLY A 36 -2.67 -5.59 17.14
C GLY A 36 -3.07 -5.58 15.66
N ASP A 37 -2.08 -5.71 14.77
CA ASP A 37 -2.31 -5.76 13.33
C ASP A 37 -3.11 -6.99 12.92
N LYS A 38 -2.80 -8.15 13.49
CA LYS A 38 -3.54 -9.39 13.26
C LYS A 38 -5.02 -9.22 13.64
N ALA A 39 -5.29 -8.73 14.85
CA ALA A 39 -6.65 -8.56 15.34
C ALA A 39 -7.44 -7.55 14.48
N TYR A 40 -6.82 -6.43 14.12
CA TYR A 40 -7.46 -5.44 13.26
C TYR A 40 -7.71 -5.97 11.85
N CYS A 41 -6.75 -6.69 11.29
CA CYS A 41 -6.89 -7.31 9.99
C CYS A 41 -8.01 -8.37 9.96
N ASP A 42 -8.16 -9.16 11.02
CA ASP A 42 -9.25 -10.14 11.15
C ASP A 42 -10.62 -9.44 11.20
N GLU A 43 -10.70 -8.29 11.88
CA GLU A 43 -11.91 -7.47 11.93
C GLU A 43 -12.29 -6.91 10.55
N LEU A 44 -11.34 -6.32 9.82
CA LEU A 44 -11.54 -5.85 8.45
C LEU A 44 -11.94 -6.99 7.51
N SER A 45 -11.32 -8.16 7.66
CA SER A 45 -11.63 -9.36 6.88
C SER A 45 -13.07 -9.82 7.09
N ALA A 46 -13.53 -9.84 8.34
CA ALA A 46 -14.91 -10.20 8.67
C ALA A 46 -15.91 -9.21 8.07
N LEU A 47 -15.61 -7.91 8.14
CA LEU A 47 -16.45 -6.85 7.58
C LEU A 47 -16.53 -6.97 6.05
N TYR A 48 -15.39 -7.15 5.39
CA TYR A 48 -15.32 -7.30 3.94
C TYR A 48 -16.10 -8.52 3.47
N ARG A 49 -15.94 -9.67 4.13
CA ARG A 49 -16.69 -10.89 3.78
C ARG A 49 -18.19 -10.70 3.93
N ARG A 50 -18.62 -10.13 5.06
CA ARG A 50 -20.03 -9.94 5.40
C ARG A 50 -20.74 -8.99 4.43
N TYR A 51 -20.11 -7.86 4.12
CA TYR A 51 -20.80 -6.73 3.49
C TYR A 51 -20.40 -6.47 2.04
N VAL A 52 -19.19 -6.87 1.65
CA VAL A 52 -18.68 -6.65 0.29
C VAL A 52 -18.72 -7.96 -0.48
N GLN A 53 -18.03 -9.00 -0.03
CA GLN A 53 -17.89 -10.27 -0.76
C GLN A 53 -19.24 -10.99 -0.93
N ASN A 54 -20.05 -11.08 0.12
CA ASN A 54 -21.36 -11.75 0.08
C ASN A 54 -22.50 -10.86 -0.45
N SER A 55 -22.20 -9.68 -0.97
CA SER A 55 -23.22 -8.77 -1.50
C SER A 55 -23.76 -9.26 -2.86
N PRO A 56 -25.08 -9.24 -3.09
CA PRO A 56 -25.66 -9.68 -4.35
C PRO A 56 -25.11 -8.88 -5.54
N GLY A 57 -24.75 -9.57 -6.61
CA GLY A 57 -24.21 -8.97 -7.83
C GLY A 57 -22.74 -8.53 -7.74
N ARG A 58 -22.08 -8.68 -6.59
CA ARG A 58 -20.65 -8.38 -6.43
C ARG A 58 -19.81 -9.21 -7.40
N ARG A 59 -18.78 -8.57 -7.96
CA ARG A 59 -17.76 -9.23 -8.78
C ARG A 59 -16.66 -9.78 -7.87
N PHE A 60 -16.02 -10.86 -8.30
CA PHE A 60 -14.83 -11.35 -7.62
C PHE A 60 -13.72 -10.27 -7.67
N ASP A 61 -13.03 -10.11 -6.54
CA ASP A 61 -11.97 -9.13 -6.35
C ASP A 61 -10.69 -9.87 -5.95
N ALA A 62 -9.77 -10.01 -6.89
CA ALA A 62 -8.57 -10.81 -6.71
C ALA A 62 -7.64 -10.20 -5.66
N GLU A 63 -7.50 -8.87 -5.63
CA GLU A 63 -6.64 -8.22 -4.65
C GLU A 63 -7.21 -8.35 -3.24
N ALA A 64 -8.53 -8.26 -3.08
CA ALA A 64 -9.15 -8.50 -1.78
C ALA A 64 -9.05 -9.97 -1.36
N ALA A 65 -9.15 -10.91 -2.30
CA ALA A 65 -8.97 -12.33 -2.00
C ALA A 65 -7.55 -12.64 -1.48
N VAL A 66 -6.52 -12.05 -2.11
CA VAL A 66 -5.14 -12.15 -1.64
C VAL A 66 -4.98 -11.51 -0.26
N ALA A 67 -5.50 -10.30 -0.05
CA ALA A 67 -5.42 -9.63 1.25
C ALA A 67 -6.12 -10.42 2.37
N LEU A 68 -7.24 -11.07 2.09
CA LEU A 68 -7.93 -11.94 3.06
C LEU A 68 -7.08 -13.16 3.45
N ASP A 69 -6.35 -13.74 2.49
CA ASP A 69 -5.47 -14.89 2.72
C ASP A 69 -4.19 -14.49 3.47
N ASP A 70 -3.56 -13.38 3.06
CA ASP A 70 -2.40 -12.81 3.72
C ASP A 70 -2.70 -12.42 5.18
N CYS A 71 -3.89 -11.90 5.43
CA CYS A 71 -4.38 -11.63 6.78
C CYS A 71 -4.41 -12.89 7.67
N GLN A 72 -4.87 -14.02 7.11
CA GLN A 72 -4.91 -15.30 7.81
C GLN A 72 -3.50 -15.86 8.07
N LYS A 73 -2.56 -15.59 7.15
CA LYS A 73 -1.16 -16.04 7.24
C LYS A 73 -0.27 -15.18 8.14
N GLY A 74 -0.81 -14.08 8.67
CA GLY A 74 -0.05 -13.15 9.53
C GLY A 74 0.65 -12.01 8.77
N ASN A 75 0.44 -11.90 7.46
CA ASN A 75 0.89 -10.78 6.63
C ASN A 75 -0.07 -9.59 6.77
N ALA A 76 -0.42 -9.23 8.01
CA ALA A 76 -1.46 -8.25 8.32
C ALA A 76 -1.09 -6.84 7.81
N ALA A 77 0.16 -6.41 8.01
CA ALA A 77 0.63 -5.08 7.62
C ALA A 77 0.44 -4.77 6.13
N ALA A 78 0.60 -5.77 5.25
CA ALA A 78 0.37 -5.62 3.81
C ALA A 78 -1.12 -5.68 3.44
N SER A 79 -1.93 -6.38 4.24
CA SER A 79 -3.35 -6.66 3.97
C SER A 79 -4.29 -5.56 4.42
N ILE A 80 -4.02 -4.98 5.60
CA ILE A 80 -4.81 -3.90 6.22
C ILE A 80 -5.10 -2.77 5.22
N PRO A 81 -4.10 -2.12 4.59
CA PRO A 81 -4.38 -0.98 3.70
C PRO A 81 -5.22 -1.37 2.47
N VAL A 82 -5.14 -2.63 2.02
CA VAL A 82 -5.96 -3.13 0.92
C VAL A 82 -7.42 -3.27 1.38
N LEU A 83 -7.66 -3.94 2.51
CA LEU A 83 -9.01 -4.17 3.01
C LEU A 83 -9.71 -2.87 3.41
N GLU A 84 -9.00 -1.94 4.05
CA GLU A 84 -9.53 -0.61 4.38
C GLU A 84 -9.99 0.13 3.12
N LYS A 85 -9.11 0.22 2.12
CA LYS A 85 -9.43 0.87 0.84
C LYS A 85 -10.66 0.23 0.18
N LYS A 86 -10.74 -1.10 0.14
CA LYS A 86 -11.84 -1.80 -0.53
C LYS A 86 -13.17 -1.65 0.21
N LEU A 87 -13.14 -1.60 1.56
CA LEU A 87 -14.30 -1.30 2.39
C LEU A 87 -14.80 0.14 2.15
N LEU A 88 -13.90 1.12 2.15
CA LEU A 88 -14.22 2.52 1.88
C LEU A 88 -14.78 2.72 0.47
N GLN A 89 -14.17 2.10 -0.54
CA GLN A 89 -14.66 2.12 -1.93
C GLN A 89 -16.04 1.47 -2.08
N SER A 90 -16.40 0.57 -1.17
CA SER A 90 -17.72 -0.07 -1.13
C SER A 90 -18.73 0.71 -0.27
N GLY A 91 -18.35 1.86 0.28
CA GLY A 91 -19.21 2.74 1.07
C GLY A 91 -19.39 2.33 2.54
N PHE A 92 -18.55 1.43 3.05
CA PHE A 92 -18.62 1.00 4.45
C PHE A 92 -17.69 1.84 5.34
N SER A 93 -18.17 2.15 6.54
CA SER A 93 -17.35 2.75 7.61
C SER A 93 -16.45 1.67 8.24
N LEU A 94 -15.21 2.05 8.56
CA LEU A 94 -14.28 1.15 9.23
C LEU A 94 -14.62 1.02 10.72
N PRO A 95 -14.40 -0.16 11.33
CA PRO A 95 -14.95 -0.50 12.64
C PRO A 95 -14.48 0.41 13.77
N LYS A 96 -13.30 1.02 13.70
CA LYS A 96 -12.83 2.15 14.50
C LYS A 96 -11.78 2.90 13.68
N GLU A 97 -11.73 4.23 13.77
CA GLU A 97 -10.63 5.00 13.18
C GLU A 97 -9.34 4.60 13.94
N PHE A 98 -8.44 3.85 13.30
CA PHE A 98 -7.15 3.48 13.89
C PHE A 98 -6.36 4.76 14.14
N LYS A 99 -6.18 5.12 15.41
CA LYS A 99 -5.38 6.27 15.81
C LYS A 99 -3.97 5.76 16.16
N PRO A 100 -2.93 6.11 15.38
CA PRO A 100 -1.55 5.79 15.72
C PRO A 100 -1.09 6.52 16.99
#